data_AF-A0A9W8N3A4-F1
#
_entry.id   AF-A0A9W8N3A4-F1
#
_cell.length_a   1.000
_cell.length_b   1.000
_cell.length_c   1.000
_cell.angle_alpha   90.00
_cell.angle_beta   90.00
_cell.angle_gamma   90.00
#
_symmetry.space_group_name_H-M   'P 1'
#
loop_
_entity.id
_entity.type
_entity.pdbx_description
1 polymer ?
#
loop_
_entity_poly.entity_id
_entity_poly.type
_entity_poly.pdbx_seq_one_letter_code
_entity_poly.pdbx_strand_id
1 'polypeptide(L)'
;MPVFAWEVLEVYTEPPVVAFKWRHWGEFTGDYSAVNAAGEKVKVPPTGKVIDIEGVTVAHLNDKMQVTKLKTWFDSDEMFRQMDPDNQATRIPMASCPIMGGSASTQSDQIQAGLNVA
;
A
#
# COMPACT_ATOMS: atom_id res chain seq x y z
N MET A 1 1.19 -19.25 -4.33
CA MET A 1 1.43 -18.03 -3.54
C MET A 1 1.55 -16.90 -4.54
N PRO A 2 0.69 -15.87 -4.53
CA PRO A 2 0.96 -14.70 -5.36
C PRO A 2 2.32 -14.13 -4.92
N VAL A 3 3.21 -13.97 -5.88
CA VAL A 3 4.60 -13.59 -5.69
C VAL A 3 4.66 -12.09 -5.37
N PHE A 4 4.72 -11.77 -4.07
CA PHE A 4 5.06 -10.43 -3.59
C PHE A 4 6.47 -10.51 -2.99
N ALA A 5 7.47 -10.30 -3.83
CA ALA A 5 8.87 -10.56 -3.54
C ALA A 5 9.58 -9.29 -3.09
N TRP A 6 10.48 -9.41 -2.12
CA TRP A 6 11.34 -8.33 -1.65
C TRP A 6 12.79 -8.72 -1.91
N GLU A 7 13.56 -7.83 -2.53
CA GLU A 7 14.96 -8.08 -2.83
C GLU A 7 15.83 -6.83 -2.68
N VAL A 8 17.10 -7.07 -2.36
CA VAL A 8 18.13 -6.04 -2.31
C VAL A 8 18.71 -5.87 -3.71
N LEU A 9 18.68 -4.65 -4.22
CA LEU A 9 19.23 -4.29 -5.53
C LEU A 9 20.71 -3.95 -5.43
N GLU A 10 21.10 -3.21 -4.40
CA GLU A 10 22.45 -2.68 -4.26
C GLU A 10 22.78 -2.42 -2.79
N VAL A 11 24.03 -2.68 -2.40
CA VAL A 11 24.55 -2.39 -1.05
C VAL A 11 25.61 -1.30 -1.18
N TYR A 12 25.40 -0.18 -0.50
CA TYR A 12 26.24 1.02 -0.61
C TYR A 12 27.36 1.06 0.42
N THR A 13 27.15 0.48 1.60
CA THR A 13 28.10 0.58 2.72
C THR A 13 28.22 -0.73 3.48
N GLU A 14 29.36 -0.91 4.14
CA GLU A 14 29.65 -2.07 4.98
C GLU A 14 29.19 -1.87 6.44
N PRO A 15 29.13 -2.94 7.26
CA PRO A 15 28.87 -2.84 8.69
C PRO A 15 29.87 -1.91 9.41
N PRO A 16 29.48 -1.24 10.52
CA PRO A 16 28.25 -1.46 11.30
C PRO A 16 27.04 -0.65 10.82
N VAL A 17 27.16 0.15 9.76
CA VAL A 17 26.05 0.94 9.21
C VAL A 17 25.90 0.63 7.74
N VAL A 18 24.97 -0.26 7.41
CA VAL A 18 24.72 -0.77 6.06
C VAL A 18 23.56 -0.02 5.44
N ALA A 19 23.83 0.74 4.39
CA ALA A 19 22.84 1.36 3.53
C ALA A 19 22.66 0.50 2.28
N PHE A 20 21.42 0.21 1.90
CA PHE A 20 21.14 -0.58 0.71
C PHE A 20 19.82 -0.15 0.05
N LYS A 21 19.79 -0.24 -1.28
CA LYS A 21 18.58 -0.07 -2.10
C LYS A 21 17.86 -1.41 -2.22
N TRP A 22 16.54 -1.39 -2.15
CA TRP A 22 15.70 -2.56 -2.29
C TRP A 22 14.53 -2.27 -3.22
N ARG A 23 13.92 -3.35 -3.73
CA ARG A 23 12.60 -3.29 -4.38
C ARG A 23 11.65 -4.33 -3.79
N HIS A 24 10.38 -3.98 -3.76
CA HIS A 24 9.29 -4.88 -3.42
C HIS A 24 8.33 -4.91 -4.60
N TRP A 25 8.12 -6.08 -5.19
CA TRP A 25 7.37 -6.19 -6.42
C TRP A 25 6.47 -7.42 -6.46
N GLY A 26 5.40 -7.35 -7.25
CA GLY A 26 4.49 -8.47 -7.47
C GLY A 26 3.29 -8.12 -8.34
N GLU A 27 2.61 -9.14 -8.86
CA GLU A 27 1.41 -8.95 -9.68
C GLU A 27 0.17 -8.69 -8.82
N PHE A 28 -0.56 -7.61 -9.12
CA PHE A 28 -1.78 -7.25 -8.41
C PHE A 28 -2.98 -8.09 -8.86
N THR A 29 -3.07 -9.28 -8.29
CA THR A 29 -4.01 -10.35 -8.68
C THR A 29 -5.20 -10.51 -7.73
N GLY A 30 -5.17 -9.89 -6.55
CA GLY A 30 -6.23 -9.95 -5.55
C GLY A 30 -6.92 -8.60 -5.35
N ASP A 31 -8.17 -8.63 -4.91
CA ASP A 31 -8.88 -7.42 -4.47
C ASP A 31 -8.16 -6.78 -3.27
N TYR A 32 -7.90 -5.48 -3.34
CA TYR A 32 -7.48 -4.70 -2.18
C TYR A 32 -8.70 -4.15 -1.45
N SER A 33 -8.69 -4.17 -0.11
CA SER A 33 -9.75 -3.58 0.72
C SER A 33 -9.15 -2.93 1.95
N ALA A 34 -9.44 -1.65 2.17
CA ALA A 34 -8.95 -0.89 3.31
C ALA A 34 -9.97 0.16 3.78
N VAL A 35 -9.69 0.78 4.92
CA VAL A 35 -10.44 1.94 5.40
C VAL A 35 -9.64 3.19 5.07
N ASN A 36 -10.24 4.14 4.36
CA ASN A 36 -9.58 5.40 4.03
C ASN A 36 -9.56 6.34 5.25
N ALA A 37 -8.89 7.49 5.11
CA ALA A 37 -8.82 8.51 6.17
C ALA A 37 -10.20 9.05 6.60
N ALA A 38 -11.22 8.97 5.74
CA ALA A 38 -12.59 9.37 6.05
C ALA A 38 -13.39 8.28 6.81
N GLY A 39 -12.77 7.13 7.12
CA GLY A 39 -13.44 6.03 7.81
C GLY A 39 -14.30 5.15 6.89
N GLU A 40 -14.18 5.31 5.58
CA GLU A 40 -14.95 4.56 4.59
C GLU A 40 -14.19 3.31 4.15
N LYS A 41 -14.91 2.20 3.97
CA LYS A 41 -14.33 1.01 3.34
C LYS A 41 -14.20 1.25 1.84
N VAL A 42 -12.99 1.10 1.33
CA VAL A 42 -12.65 1.23 -0.08
C VAL A 42 -12.18 -0.12 -0.60
N LYS A 43 -12.62 -0.48 -1.80
CA LYS A 43 -12.20 -1.69 -2.51
C LYS A 43 -11.61 -1.31 -3.86
N VAL A 44 -10.47 -1.90 -4.22
CA VAL A 44 -9.84 -1.78 -5.53
C VAL A 44 -9.76 -3.17 -6.17
N PRO A 45 -10.34 -3.39 -7.36
CA PRO A 45 -10.25 -4.67 -8.06
C PRO A 45 -8.83 -4.91 -8.59
N PRO A 46 -8.39 -6.17 -8.75
CA PRO A 46 -7.08 -6.49 -9.28
C PRO A 46 -6.94 -6.00 -10.73
N THR A 47 -5.82 -5.37 -11.03
CA THR A 47 -5.51 -4.91 -12.40
C THR A 47 -4.69 -5.93 -13.19
N GLY A 48 -4.11 -6.94 -12.54
CA GLY A 48 -3.19 -7.91 -13.14
C GLY A 48 -1.84 -7.29 -13.57
N LYS A 49 -1.59 -6.03 -13.20
CA LYS A 49 -0.31 -5.36 -13.49
C LYS A 49 0.69 -5.63 -12.37
N VAL A 50 1.97 -5.51 -12.69
CA VAL A 50 3.04 -5.56 -11.69
C VAL A 50 3.06 -4.25 -10.92
N ILE A 51 3.04 -4.36 -9.60
CA ILE A 51 3.42 -3.31 -8.68
C ILE A 51 4.91 -3.49 -8.41
N ASP A 52 5.69 -2.43 -8.50
CA ASP A 52 7.12 -2.40 -8.20
C ASP A 52 7.44 -1.10 -7.44
N ILE A 53 7.74 -1.23 -6.16
CA ILE A 53 8.10 -0.12 -5.28
C ILE A 53 9.55 -0.25 -4.85
N GLU A 54 10.26 0.88 -4.87
CA GLU A 54 11.65 0.93 -4.45
C GLU A 54 11.82 1.78 -3.20
N GLY A 55 12.89 1.50 -2.46
CA GLY A 55 13.28 2.31 -1.33
C GLY A 55 14.73 2.10 -0.93
N VAL A 56 15.13 2.85 0.09
CA VAL A 56 16.46 2.74 0.70
C VAL A 56 16.27 2.46 2.19
N THR A 57 17.11 1.58 2.72
CA THR A 57 17.16 1.28 4.15
C THR A 57 18.58 1.47 4.66
N VAL A 58 18.71 2.11 5.83
CA VAL A 58 19.94 2.17 6.62
C VAL A 58 19.76 1.30 7.86
N ALA A 59 20.55 0.24 7.95
CA ALA A 59 20.60 -0.67 9.08
C ALA A 59 21.84 -0.40 9.94
N HIS A 60 21.63 -0.23 11.23
CA HIS A 60 22.72 -0.21 12.22
C HIS A 60 22.84 -1.59 12.85
N LEU A 61 24.04 -2.17 12.84
CA LEU A 61 24.33 -3.50 13.36
C LEU A 61 25.23 -3.42 14.60
N ASN A 62 25.10 -4.40 15.49
CA ASN A 62 26.05 -4.63 16.57
C ASN A 62 27.19 -5.56 16.13
N ASP A 63 28.16 -5.81 17.02
CA ASP A 63 29.33 -6.68 16.75
C ASP A 63 28.97 -8.14 16.44
N LYS A 64 27.73 -8.56 16.72
CA LYS A 64 27.19 -9.89 16.38
C LYS A 64 26.40 -9.89 15.07
N MET A 65 26.49 -8.83 14.27
CA MET A 65 25.76 -8.65 13.01
C MET A 65 24.23 -8.66 13.17
N GLN A 66 23.73 -8.26 14.33
CA GLN A 66 22.30 -8.13 14.58
C GLN A 66 21.86 -6.69 14.34
N VAL A 67 20.72 -6.51 13.67
CA VAL A 67 20.13 -5.19 13.45
C VAL A 67 19.64 -4.62 14.78
N THR A 68 20.11 -3.43 15.11
CA THR A 68 19.72 -2.69 16.33
C THR A 68 18.81 -1.50 16.01
N LYS A 69 18.91 -0.96 14.79
CA LYS A 69 18.09 0.15 14.31
C LYS A 69 17.93 0.07 12.79
N LEU A 70 16.72 0.33 12.31
CA LEU A 70 16.43 0.51 10.89
C LEU A 70 15.85 1.91 10.67
N LYS A 71 16.24 2.49 9.55
CA LYS A 71 15.56 3.64 8.97
C LYS A 71 15.27 3.30 7.52
N THR A 72 14.01 3.38 7.13
CA THR A 72 13.55 3.05 5.78
C THR A 72 12.86 4.26 5.19
N TRP A 73 13.22 4.56 3.95
CA TRP A 73 12.61 5.63 3.17
C TRP A 73 12.14 5.04 1.84
N PHE A 74 10.89 5.32 1.51
CA PHE A 74 10.25 4.96 0.27
C PHE A 74 9.03 5.86 0.08
N ASP A 75 8.48 5.88 -1.12
CA ASP A 75 7.22 6.57 -1.40
C ASP A 75 6.05 5.63 -1.08
N SER A 76 5.32 5.95 0.00
CA SER A 76 4.19 5.14 0.48
C SER A 76 3.02 5.12 -0.52
N ASP A 77 2.90 6.15 -1.35
CA ASP A 77 1.78 6.32 -2.28
C ASP A 77 2.04 5.66 -3.64
N GLU A 78 3.30 5.34 -3.93
CA GLU A 78 3.70 4.72 -5.20
C GLU A 78 2.96 3.40 -5.45
N MET A 79 2.82 2.57 -4.42
CA MET A 79 2.05 1.34 -4.50
C MET A 79 0.61 1.62 -4.92
N PHE A 80 -0.03 2.62 -4.32
CA PHE A 80 -1.43 2.94 -4.58
C PHE A 80 -1.66 3.53 -5.97
N ARG A 81 -0.74 4.38 -6.44
CA ARG A 81 -0.76 4.91 -7.81
C ARG A 81 -0.65 3.80 -8.86
N GLN A 82 0.11 2.74 -8.56
CA GLN A 82 0.25 1.58 -9.45
C GLN A 82 -0.92 0.58 -9.32
N MET A 83 -1.52 0.46 -8.13
CA MET A 83 -2.71 -0.38 -7.90
C MET A 83 -3.93 0.15 -8.64
N ASP A 84 -4.16 1.46 -8.59
CA ASP A 84 -5.35 2.10 -9.14
C ASP A 84 -5.03 3.30 -10.03
N PRO A 85 -4.31 3.09 -11.16
CA PRO A 85 -3.90 4.18 -12.04
C PRO A 85 -5.09 4.89 -12.69
N ASP A 86 -6.23 4.20 -12.80
CA ASP A 86 -7.46 4.68 -13.43
C ASP A 86 -8.49 5.19 -12.40
N ASN A 87 -8.12 5.20 -11.11
CA ASN A 87 -8.94 5.70 -10.00
C ASN A 87 -10.35 5.05 -9.89
N GLN A 88 -10.40 3.72 -10.02
CA GLN A 88 -11.57 2.83 -10.00
C GLN A 88 -11.97 2.36 -8.59
N ALA A 89 -11.30 2.85 -7.55
CA ALA A 89 -11.63 2.59 -6.15
C ALA A 89 -13.12 2.78 -5.85
N THR A 90 -13.78 1.72 -5.38
CA THR A 90 -15.20 1.73 -5.04
C THR A 90 -15.38 1.84 -3.53
N ARG A 91 -16.21 2.78 -3.07
CA ARG A 91 -16.62 2.86 -1.66
C ARG A 91 -17.68 1.81 -1.37
N ILE A 92 -17.45 0.99 -0.35
CA ILE A 92 -18.44 0.07 0.20
C ILE A 92 -19.18 0.82 1.32
N PRO A 93 -20.47 1.16 1.13
CA PRO A 93 -21.23 1.79 2.20
C PRO A 93 -21.23 0.88 3.42
N MET A 94 -20.85 1.43 4.57
CA MET A 94 -21.06 0.76 5.85
C MET A 94 -22.57 0.54 5.97
N ALA A 95 -23.01 -0.72 5.94
CA ALA A 95 -24.41 -1.05 6.20
C ALA A 95 -24.76 -0.50 7.59
N SER A 96 -25.52 0.60 7.62
CA SER A 96 -26.05 1.12 8.87
C SER A 96 -26.89 0.01 9.47
N CYS A 97 -26.62 -0.35 10.73
CA CYS A 97 -27.42 -1.33 11.47
C CYS A 97 -28.92 -1.07 11.23
N PRO A 98 -29.72 -2.09 10.86
CA PRO A 98 -31.13 -1.93 10.51
C PRO A 98 -32.05 -1.56 11.70
N ILE A 99 -31.48 -1.09 12.82
CA ILE A 99 -32.18 -0.67 14.03
C ILE A 99 -32.60 0.81 13.96
N MET A 100 -32.09 1.60 13.02
CA MET A 100 -32.58 2.97 12.76
C MET A 100 -33.33 3.01 11.45
N GLY A 101 -34.66 2.84 11.54
CA GLY A 101 -35.57 2.97 10.42
C GLY A 101 -35.56 4.39 9.84
N GLY A 102 -35.14 4.50 8.59
CA GLY A 102 -35.21 5.73 7.81
C GLY A 102 -34.74 5.46 6.39
N SER A 103 -35.69 5.25 5.49
CA SER A 103 -35.48 5.06 4.06
C SER A 103 -34.62 6.18 3.46
N ALA A 104 -33.48 5.86 2.86
CA ALA A 104 -32.74 6.77 2.00
C ALA A 104 -32.38 6.06 0.69
N SER A 105 -32.88 6.64 -0.39
CA SER A 105 -32.75 6.24 -1.79
C SER A 105 -31.30 6.20 -2.25
N THR A 106 -30.95 5.12 -2.96
CA THR A 106 -29.68 4.95 -3.66
C THR A 106 -29.54 5.99 -4.77
N GLN A 107 -28.71 7.01 -4.55
CA GLN A 107 -28.18 7.86 -5.61
C GLN A 107 -26.73 7.46 -5.84
N SER A 108 -26.48 6.84 -6.99
CA SER A 108 -25.16 6.47 -7.46
C SER A 108 -24.42 7.71 -7.94
N ASP A 109 -23.86 8.49 -7.01
CA ASP A 109 -22.92 9.54 -7.35
C ASP A 109 -21.53 8.93 -7.54
N GLN A 110 -21.16 8.77 -8.81
CA GLN A 110 -19.76 8.60 -9.24
C GLN A 110 -19.02 9.91 -8.93
N ILE A 111 -18.53 10.05 -7.69
CA ILE A 111 -17.65 11.16 -7.33
C ILE A 111 -16.21 10.67 -7.39
N GLN A 112 -15.47 11.31 -8.30
CA GLN A 112 -14.04 11.22 -8.55
C GLN A 112 -13.24 11.28 -7.23
N ALA A 113 -13.01 10.13 -6.62
CA ALA A 113 -12.28 10.02 -5.37
C ALA A 113 -10.80 9.93 -5.72
N GLY A 114 -10.16 11.05 -6.00
CA GLY A 114 -8.69 11.12 -6.00
C GLY A 114 -8.20 10.54 -4.67
N LEU A 115 -7.33 9.55 -4.75
CA LEU A 115 -6.78 8.85 -3.61
C LEU A 115 -5.82 9.77 -2.84
N ASN A 116 -6.36 10.74 -2.10
CA ASN A 116 -5.60 11.52 -1.13
C ASN A 116 -5.45 10.66 0.14
N VAL A 117 -4.48 9.76 0.09
CA VAL A 117 -3.89 9.16 1.28
C VAL A 117 -2.83 10.17 1.74
N ALA A 118 -3.12 10.88 2.82
CA ALA A 118 -2.16 11.74 3.52
C ALA A 118 -1.85 11.15 4.88
#